data_AF-A0A9D8R9E4-F1
#
_entry.id   AF-A0A9D8R9E4-F1
#
_cell.length_a   1.000
_cell.length_b   1.000
_cell.length_c   1.000
_cell.angle_alpha   90.00
_cell.angle_beta   90.00
_cell.angle_gamma   90.00
#
_symmetry.space_group_name_H-M   'P 1'
#
loop_
_entity.id
_entity.type
_entity.pdbx_description
1 polymer ?
#
loop_
_entity_poly.entity_id
_entity_poly.type
_entity_poly.pdbx_seq_one_letter_code
_entity_poly.pdbx_strand_id
1 'polypeptide(L)'
;MRHKIYVASSWRNGYYPEVVAKLREAGHDVYDFRNPPSGDPGFKWSSVSEDYMEWTPEQYRDMLRHPKAERQFHNDIVAMEACDVCVLVLPCGRSAHTEAGWFA
;
A
#
# COMPACT_ATOMS: atom_id res chain seq x y z
N MET A 1 -5.41 -10.15 21.89
CA MET A 1 -6.10 -10.77 20.74
C MET A 1 -5.27 -10.49 19.49
N ARG A 2 -5.18 -11.43 18.56
CA ARG A 2 -4.52 -11.22 17.26
C ARG A 2 -5.52 -10.55 16.31
N HIS A 3 -5.08 -9.53 15.58
CA HIS A 3 -5.88 -8.80 14.59
C HIS A 3 -5.14 -8.79 13.26
N LYS A 4 -5.88 -8.79 12.17
CA LYS A 4 -5.36 -8.47 10.83
C LYS A 4 -5.38 -6.96 10.65
N ILE A 5 -4.22 -6.37 10.39
CA ILE A 5 -4.05 -4.92 10.33
C ILE A 5 -3.60 -4.49 8.94
N TYR A 6 -4.35 -3.58 8.32
CA TYR A 6 -3.93 -2.86 7.12
C TYR A 6 -3.23 -1.56 7.54
N VAL A 7 -1.97 -1.37 7.15
CA VAL A 7 -1.19 -0.17 7.49
C VAL A 7 -1.12 0.76 6.27
N ALA A 8 -2.00 1.76 6.23
CA ALA A 8 -2.04 2.78 5.19
C ALA A 8 -0.93 3.82 5.42
N SER A 9 -0.05 4.05 4.43
CA SER A 9 1.02 5.04 4.53
C SER A 9 1.61 5.42 3.16
N SER A 10 2.67 6.24 3.18
CA SER A 10 3.46 6.61 2.00
C SER A 10 4.71 5.73 1.87
N TRP A 11 5.13 5.46 0.63
CA TRP A 11 6.45 4.89 0.32
C TRP A 11 7.61 5.70 0.92
N ARG A 12 7.41 7.02 1.10
CA ARG A 12 8.42 7.95 1.64
C ARG A 12 8.33 8.11 3.16
N ASN A 13 7.35 7.48 3.83
CA ASN A 13 7.21 7.59 5.27
C ASN A 13 8.31 6.77 5.97
N GLY A 14 9.13 7.45 6.78
CA GLY A 14 10.25 6.86 7.52
C GLY A 14 9.83 6.09 8.78
N TYR A 15 8.66 6.37 9.35
CA TYR A 15 8.12 5.68 10.52
C TYR A 15 7.47 4.34 10.16
N TYR A 16 7.06 4.17 8.91
CA TYR A 16 6.33 2.99 8.44
C TYR A 16 6.99 1.65 8.81
N PRO A 17 8.31 1.42 8.57
CA PRO A 17 8.93 0.14 8.91
C PRO A 17 8.88 -0.17 10.40
N GLU A 18 9.07 0.85 11.25
CA GLU A 18 9.02 0.70 12.71
C GLU A 18 7.60 0.38 13.18
N VAL A 19 6.58 1.06 12.64
CA VAL A 19 5.17 0.79 12.98
C VAL A 19 4.79 -0.65 12.61
N VAL A 20 5.13 -1.09 11.39
CA VAL A 20 4.88 -2.47 10.96
C VAL A 20 5.59 -3.47 11.87
N ALA A 21 6.86 -3.22 12.22
CA ALA A 21 7.62 -4.09 13.12
C ALA A 21 6.99 -4.17 14.51
N LYS A 22 6.61 -3.03 15.11
CA LYS A 22 6.01 -2.97 16.45
C LYS A 22 4.65 -3.66 16.52
N LEU A 23 3.82 -3.51 15.48
CA LEU A 23 2.52 -4.20 15.41
C LEU A 23 2.70 -5.72 15.28
N ARG A 24 3.71 -6.17 14.52
CA ARG A 24 4.07 -7.61 14.44
C ARG A 24 4.64 -8.14 15.75
N GLU A 25 5.53 -7.39 16.41
CA GLU A 25 6.08 -7.72 17.74
C GLU A 25 4.97 -7.85 18.80
N ALA A 26 3.89 -7.06 18.68
CA ALA A 26 2.71 -7.17 19.52
C ALA A 26 1.82 -8.40 19.21
N GLY A 27 2.16 -9.19 18.18
CA GLY A 27 1.48 -10.44 17.82
C GLY A 27 0.32 -10.30 16.84
N HIS A 28 0.26 -9.21 16.06
CA HIS A 28 -0.76 -9.00 15.02
C HIS A 28 -0.31 -9.49 13.63
N ASP A 29 -1.28 -9.81 12.77
CA ASP A 29 -1.05 -10.14 11.37
C ASP A 29 -1.08 -8.84 10.56
N VAL A 30 0.09 -8.32 10.17
CA VAL A 30 0.21 -6.96 9.60
C VAL A 30 0.53 -7.02 8.10
N TYR A 31 -0.35 -6.43 7.29
CA TYR A 31 -0.12 -6.26 5.85
C TYR A 31 0.90 -5.15 5.60
N ASP A 32 1.94 -5.49 4.82
CA ASP A 32 3.01 -4.59 4.42
C ASP A 32 2.98 -4.42 2.89
N PHE A 33 2.47 -3.28 2.42
CA PHE A 33 2.33 -3.02 0.98
C PHE A 33 3.69 -2.92 0.26
N ARG A 34 4.80 -2.71 0.99
CA ARG A 34 6.14 -2.69 0.41
C ARG A 34 6.66 -4.10 0.15
N ASN A 35 6.13 -5.09 0.87
CA ASN A 35 6.51 -6.50 0.82
C ASN A 35 5.25 -7.40 0.80
N PRO A 36 4.46 -7.35 -0.29
CA PRO A 36 3.19 -8.06 -0.34
C PRO A 36 3.39 -9.59 -0.26
N PRO A 37 2.41 -10.34 0.29
CA PRO A 37 2.51 -11.80 0.46
C PRO A 37 2.66 -12.60 -0.84
N SER A 38 2.41 -11.98 -1.99
CA SER A 38 2.60 -12.57 -3.32
C SER A 38 4.07 -12.91 -3.63
N GLY A 39 5.02 -12.41 -2.83
CA GLY A 39 6.46 -12.62 -3.03
C GLY A 39 7.10 -11.66 -4.03
N ASP A 40 6.30 -10.87 -4.74
CA ASP A 40 6.77 -9.77 -5.56
C ASP A 40 7.15 -8.54 -4.71
N PRO A 41 8.10 -7.69 -5.15
CA PRO A 41 8.30 -6.39 -4.54
C PRO A 41 7.04 -5.53 -4.63
N GLY A 42 6.80 -4.69 -3.61
CA GLY A 42 5.73 -3.70 -3.66
C GLY A 42 5.85 -2.77 -4.87
N PHE A 43 4.70 -2.38 -5.43
CA PHE A 43 4.67 -1.60 -6.66
C PHE A 43 5.21 -0.17 -6.52
N LYS A 44 6.02 0.23 -7.50
CA LYS A 44 6.46 1.61 -7.76
C LYS A 44 6.34 1.88 -9.25
N TRP A 45 5.95 3.09 -9.63
CA TRP A 45 5.89 3.47 -11.05
C TRP A 45 7.24 3.37 -11.76
N SER A 46 8.34 3.63 -11.04
CA SER A 46 9.71 3.43 -11.55
C SER A 46 10.05 1.97 -11.86
N SER A 47 9.22 1.00 -11.44
CA SER A 47 9.38 -0.42 -11.82
C SER A 47 8.72 -0.76 -13.16
N VAL A 48 8.02 0.19 -13.76
CA VAL A 48 7.30 0.05 -15.03
C VAL A 48 7.93 0.91 -16.12
N SER A 49 8.30 2.15 -15.80
CA SER A 49 9.07 3.00 -16.71
C SER A 49 9.95 3.97 -15.95
N GLU A 50 11.10 4.32 -16.55
CA GLU A 50 12.01 5.34 -16.02
C GLU A 50 11.44 6.76 -16.19
N ASP A 51 10.65 6.99 -17.26
CA ASP A 51 10.07 8.28 -17.62
C ASP A 51 8.69 8.55 -17.00
N TYR A 52 8.24 7.74 -16.04
CA TYR A 52 6.87 7.81 -15.50
C TYR A 52 6.48 9.17 -14.91
N MET A 53 7.47 9.98 -14.54
CA MET A 53 7.28 11.34 -14.02
C MET A 53 6.94 12.35 -15.12
N GLU A 54 7.24 12.04 -16.37
CA GLU A 54 7.02 12.89 -17.55
C GLU A 54 5.73 12.54 -18.30
N TRP A 55 4.98 11.53 -17.80
CA TRP A 55 3.75 11.09 -18.44
C TRP A 55 2.66 12.17 -18.41
N THR A 56 1.91 12.26 -19.51
CA THR A 56 0.65 13.01 -19.52
C THR A 56 -0.40 12.31 -18.65
N PRO A 57 -1.47 13.02 -18.22
CA PRO A 57 -2.58 12.39 -17.51
C PRO A 57 -3.20 11.19 -18.25
N GLU A 58 -3.28 11.24 -19.59
CA GLU A 58 -3.78 10.15 -20.42
C GLU A 58 -2.87 8.93 -20.36
N GLN A 59 -1.55 9.13 -20.50
CA GLN A 59 -0.56 8.06 -20.36
C GLN A 59 -0.62 7.44 -18.97
N TYR A 60 -0.67 8.26 -17.92
CA TYR A 60 -0.78 7.75 -16.55
C TYR A 60 -2.06 6.93 -16.35
N ARG A 61 -3.20 7.38 -16.91
CA ARG A 61 -4.47 6.65 -16.88
C ARG A 61 -4.37 5.29 -17.59
N ASP A 62 -3.75 5.24 -18.76
CA ASP A 62 -3.59 3.99 -19.50
C ASP A 62 -2.71 3.00 -18.73
N MET A 63 -1.68 3.51 -18.05
CA MET A 63 -0.77 2.73 -17.22
C MET A 63 -1.39 2.21 -15.91
N LEU A 64 -2.57 2.68 -15.52
CA LEU A 64 -3.35 2.04 -14.45
C LEU A 64 -3.76 0.60 -14.80
N ARG A 65 -3.87 0.28 -16.09
CA ARG A 65 -4.15 -1.09 -16.59
C ARG A 65 -2.91 -1.95 -16.72
N HIS A 66 -1.74 -1.44 -16.33
CA HIS A 66 -0.52 -2.22 -16.38
C HIS A 66 -0.62 -3.40 -15.38
N PRO A 67 -0.24 -4.64 -15.76
CA PRO A 67 -0.45 -5.82 -14.90
C PRO A 67 0.16 -5.71 -13.49
N LYS A 68 1.25 -4.93 -13.33
CA LYS A 68 1.83 -4.64 -12.01
C LYS A 68 0.98 -3.70 -11.15
N ALA A 69 0.34 -2.69 -11.77
CA ALA A 69 -0.55 -1.77 -11.08
C ALA A 69 -1.84 -2.47 -10.65
N GLU A 70 -2.46 -3.23 -11.57
CA GLU A 70 -3.67 -4.01 -11.28
C GLU A 70 -3.43 -5.05 -10.17
N ARG A 71 -2.28 -5.74 -10.21
CA ARG A 71 -1.92 -6.70 -9.16
C ARG A 71 -1.73 -6.05 -7.80
N GLN A 72 -1.04 -4.91 -7.72
CA GLN A 72 -0.88 -4.21 -6.44
C GLN A 72 -2.23 -3.76 -5.91
N PHE A 73 -3.07 -3.15 -6.76
CA PHE A 73 -4.42 -2.75 -6.37
C PHE A 73 -5.23 -3.93 -5.85
N HIS A 74 -5.15 -5.09 -6.51
CA HIS A 74 -5.80 -6.31 -6.06
C HIS A 74 -5.27 -6.80 -4.70
N ASN A 75 -3.94 -6.79 -4.49
CA ASN A 75 -3.36 -7.15 -3.20
C ASN A 75 -3.83 -6.21 -2.08
N ASP A 76 -3.87 -4.91 -2.35
CA ASP A 76 -4.28 -3.89 -1.39
C ASP A 76 -5.76 -4.01 -1.05
N ILE A 77 -6.65 -4.12 -2.06
CA ILE A 77 -8.10 -4.21 -1.79
C ILE A 77 -8.46 -5.51 -1.04
N VAL A 78 -7.84 -6.65 -1.39
CA VAL A 78 -8.06 -7.92 -0.66
C VAL A 78 -7.56 -7.81 0.78
N ALA A 79 -6.42 -7.15 1.01
CA ALA A 79 -5.91 -6.93 2.35
C ALA A 79 -6.81 -5.98 3.15
N MET A 80 -7.35 -4.95 2.52
CA MET A 80 -8.29 -4.00 3.14
C MET A 80 -9.60 -4.70 3.52
N GLU A 81 -10.21 -5.47 2.62
CA GLU A 81 -11.45 -6.22 2.87
C GLU A 81 -11.29 -7.30 3.94
N ALA A 82 -10.10 -7.91 4.05
CA ALA A 82 -9.85 -9.00 4.99
C ALA A 82 -9.35 -8.54 6.37
N CYS A 83 -9.04 -7.25 6.56
CA CYS A 83 -8.48 -6.76 7.83
C CYS A 83 -9.57 -6.43 8.86
N ASP A 84 -9.18 -6.47 10.14
CA ASP A 84 -10.05 -6.07 11.25
C ASP A 84 -9.93 -4.57 11.55
N VAL A 85 -8.75 -3.99 11.27
CA VAL A 85 -8.38 -2.63 11.66
C VAL A 85 -7.47 -1.99 10.60
N CYS A 86 -7.74 -0.72 10.28
CA CYS A 86 -6.83 0.14 9.52
C CYS A 86 -6.02 1.04 10.46
N VAL A 87 -4.70 1.11 10.23
CA VAL A 87 -3.80 2.06 10.89
C VAL A 87 -3.25 3.03 9.85
N LEU A 88 -3.59 4.31 9.98
CA LEU A 88 -3.07 5.38 9.13
C LEU A 88 -1.78 5.96 9.74
N VAL A 89 -0.65 5.81 9.05
CA VAL A 89 0.66 6.31 9.54
C VAL A 89 1.02 7.62 8.85
N LEU A 90 0.95 8.71 9.62
CA LEU A 90 1.32 10.06 9.18
C LEU A 90 2.84 10.30 9.26
N PRO A 91 3.39 11.23 8.45
CA PRO A 91 2.74 11.90 7.33
C PRO A 91 2.53 10.95 6.14
N CYS A 92 1.41 11.09 5.44
CA CYS A 92 1.13 10.29 4.24
C CYS A 92 0.43 11.13 3.15
N GLY A 93 0.37 10.57 1.93
CA GLY A 93 -0.23 11.23 0.78
C GLY A 93 -1.73 11.00 0.67
N ARG A 94 -2.34 11.55 -0.38
CA ARG A 94 -3.78 11.43 -0.67
C ARG A 94 -4.26 9.98 -0.75
N SER A 95 -3.49 9.08 -1.36
CA SER A 95 -3.88 7.66 -1.49
C SER A 95 -4.13 7.01 -0.13
N ALA A 96 -3.21 7.14 0.82
CA ALA A 96 -3.36 6.58 2.16
C ALA A 96 -4.54 7.20 2.93
N HIS A 97 -4.85 8.48 2.69
CA HIS A 97 -6.06 9.09 3.24
C HIS A 97 -7.33 8.54 2.59
N THR A 98 -7.31 8.26 1.28
CA THR A 98 -8.43 7.60 0.58
C THR A 98 -8.66 6.19 1.11
N GLU A 99 -7.59 5.41 1.35
CA GLU A 99 -7.69 4.10 1.99
C GLU A 99 -8.30 4.21 3.38
N ALA A 100 -7.80 5.13 4.23
CA ALA A 100 -8.37 5.34 5.56
C ALA A 100 -9.84 5.78 5.51
N GLY A 101 -10.22 6.61 4.54
CA GLY A 101 -11.60 7.04 4.32
C GLY A 101 -12.53 5.94 3.82
N TRP A 102 -11.99 4.90 3.16
CA TRP A 102 -12.77 3.72 2.75
C TRP A 102 -13.25 2.89 3.94
N PHE A 103 -12.51 2.90 5.06
CA PHE A 103 -12.86 2.18 6.29
C PHE A 103 -13.87 2.91 7.20
N ALA A 104 -14.28 4.14 6.86
CA ALA A 104 -15.14 5.00 7.69
C ALA A 104 -16.62 4.90 7.28
#